data_AF-A0A256XI49-F1
#
_entry.id   AF-A0A256XI49-F1
#
_cell.length_a   1.000
_cell.length_b   1.000
_cell.length_c   1.000
_cell.angle_alpha   90.00
_cell.angle_beta   90.00
_cell.angle_gamma   90.00
#
_symmetry.space_group_name_H-M   'P 1'
#
loop_
_entity.id
_entity.type
_entity.pdbx_description
1 polymer ?
#
loop_
_entity_poly.entity_id
_entity_poly.type
_entity_poly.pdbx_seq_one_letter_code
_entity_poly.pdbx_strand_id
1 'polypeptide(L)'
;MLDLGVYDKAFSACSDINSRDMLGWCFMSVSSTAPREACDSIVNVDYRSYCLALNSGVKSCADLSNFAQESECVFRFSRSGDDKGLCFDIGLDELYEWCLVWSAISSGDVDGCAGLEDRDKIRFCNAVLGLDSSLCTESKDAGMEAFCLAAVGFELDDISVCEKASRRGFTDRCYVLLGHLLDDPSACSMVEDRDYLKLCNALVDSNLEGCGLVSRPSWVDLCDSAVAYSLVEGDGGVEPWVWFMLESMY
;
A
#
# COMPACT_ATOMS: atom_id res chain seq x y z
N MET A 1 -10.34 -18.60 7.80
CA MET A 1 -11.08 -18.54 6.53
C MET A 1 -12.13 -17.46 6.73
N LEU A 2 -11.97 -16.33 6.04
CA LEU A 2 -12.90 -15.21 6.15
C LEU A 2 -14.25 -15.59 5.52
N ASP A 3 -15.32 -14.96 6.00
CA ASP A 3 -16.66 -15.12 5.43
C ASP A 3 -16.73 -14.40 4.07
N LEU A 4 -17.40 -14.99 3.08
CA LEU A 4 -17.61 -14.37 1.77
C LEU A 4 -18.32 -13.01 1.88
N GLY A 5 -19.15 -12.84 2.92
CA GLY A 5 -19.80 -11.55 3.22
C GLY A 5 -18.82 -10.41 3.52
N VAL A 6 -17.59 -10.70 3.97
CA VAL A 6 -16.55 -9.69 4.18
C VAL A 6 -16.03 -9.16 2.85
N TYR A 7 -15.79 -10.04 1.87
CA TYR A 7 -15.37 -9.65 0.52
C TYR A 7 -16.47 -8.89 -0.22
N ASP A 8 -17.74 -9.29 -0.05
CA ASP A 8 -18.87 -8.54 -0.62
C ASP A 8 -18.91 -7.09 -0.08
N LYS A 9 -18.66 -6.92 1.23
CA LYS A 9 -18.56 -5.59 1.83
C LYS A 9 -17.37 -4.79 1.28
N ALA A 10 -16.20 -5.41 1.14
CA ALA A 10 -15.00 -4.77 0.61
C ALA A 10 -15.15 -4.37 -0.87
N PHE A 11 -15.69 -5.25 -1.72
CA PHE A 11 -15.96 -4.92 -3.13
C PHE A 11 -17.06 -3.87 -3.29
N SER A 12 -18.06 -3.87 -2.40
CA SER A 12 -19.06 -2.79 -2.36
C SER A 12 -18.39 -1.45 -2.05
N ALA A 13 -17.51 -1.39 -1.05
CA ALA A 13 -16.76 -0.18 -0.72
C ALA A 13 -15.89 0.29 -1.89
N CYS A 14 -15.20 -0.63 -2.59
CA CYS A 14 -14.47 -0.27 -3.81
C CYS A 14 -15.39 0.35 -4.87
N SER A 15 -16.62 -0.15 -5.02
CA SER A 15 -17.55 0.34 -6.05
C SER A 15 -18.06 1.76 -5.79
N ASP A 16 -17.96 2.25 -4.55
CA ASP A 16 -18.35 3.61 -4.16
C ASP A 16 -17.25 4.66 -4.43
N ILE A 17 -16.04 4.22 -4.79
CA ILE A 17 -14.89 5.08 -5.12
C ILE A 17 -15.12 5.84 -6.43
N ASN A 18 -14.93 7.16 -6.40
CA ASN A 18 -15.18 8.03 -7.56
C ASN A 18 -13.98 8.15 -8.49
N SER A 19 -12.76 8.17 -7.96
CA SER A 19 -11.53 8.20 -8.74
C SER A 19 -11.33 6.89 -9.48
N ARG A 20 -11.24 6.95 -10.81
CA ARG A 20 -11.03 5.76 -11.66
C ARG A 20 -9.74 5.02 -11.30
N ASP A 21 -8.70 5.75 -10.93
CA ASP A 21 -7.42 5.17 -10.57
C ASP A 21 -7.54 4.45 -9.22
N MET A 22 -8.11 5.12 -8.20
CA MET A 22 -8.32 4.52 -6.86
C MET A 22 -9.30 3.34 -6.90
N LEU A 23 -10.31 3.39 -7.76
CA LEU A 23 -11.23 2.28 -8.01
C LEU A 23 -10.45 1.04 -8.45
N GLY A 24 -9.53 1.21 -9.40
CA GLY A 24 -8.70 0.12 -9.87
C GLY A 24 -7.79 -0.44 -8.79
N TRP A 25 -7.17 0.45 -8.02
CA TRP A 25 -6.33 0.05 -6.90
C TRP A 25 -7.12 -0.74 -5.86
N CYS A 26 -8.25 -0.24 -5.39
CA CYS A 26 -9.09 -0.93 -4.41
C CYS A 26 -9.47 -2.34 -4.88
N PHE A 27 -9.94 -2.49 -6.12
CA PHE A 27 -10.29 -3.80 -6.65
C PHE A 27 -9.08 -4.72 -6.74
N MET A 28 -7.92 -4.23 -7.20
CA MET A 28 -6.71 -5.05 -7.25
C MET A 28 -6.28 -5.50 -5.85
N SER A 29 -6.41 -4.62 -4.85
CA SER A 29 -6.08 -4.93 -3.46
C SER A 29 -6.99 -5.95 -2.82
N VAL A 30 -8.30 -5.75 -2.91
CA VAL A 30 -9.25 -6.73 -2.37
C VAL A 30 -9.14 -8.06 -3.12
N SER A 31 -8.86 -8.02 -4.42
CA SER A 31 -8.69 -9.23 -5.24
C SER A 31 -7.45 -10.06 -4.90
N SER A 32 -6.40 -9.46 -4.33
CA SER A 32 -5.16 -10.19 -4.02
C SER A 32 -5.31 -11.16 -2.86
N THR A 33 -6.25 -10.89 -1.97
CA THR A 33 -6.58 -11.73 -0.82
C THR A 33 -7.89 -12.51 -1.02
N ALA A 34 -8.65 -12.20 -2.08
CA ALA A 34 -9.93 -12.81 -2.37
C ALA A 34 -9.81 -14.30 -2.72
N PRO A 35 -10.62 -15.17 -2.09
CA PRO A 35 -10.76 -16.53 -2.58
C PRO A 35 -11.38 -16.49 -3.97
N ARG A 36 -11.08 -17.49 -4.78
CA ARG A 36 -11.55 -17.60 -6.17
C ARG A 36 -13.05 -17.38 -6.30
N GLU A 37 -13.85 -17.90 -5.38
CA GLU A 37 -15.31 -17.78 -5.38
C GLU A 37 -15.78 -16.33 -5.24
N ALA A 38 -15.03 -15.48 -4.52
CA ALA A 38 -15.35 -14.07 -4.36
C ALA A 38 -15.06 -13.26 -5.63
N CYS A 39 -14.18 -13.74 -6.52
CA CYS A 39 -13.93 -13.05 -7.80
C CYS A 39 -15.18 -12.97 -8.70
N ASP A 40 -16.13 -13.92 -8.56
CA ASP A 40 -17.34 -13.94 -9.39
C ASP A 40 -18.32 -12.80 -9.07
N SER A 41 -18.19 -12.16 -7.91
CA SER A 41 -19.01 -10.98 -7.55
C SER A 41 -18.49 -9.68 -8.17
N ILE A 42 -17.28 -9.68 -8.74
CA ILE A 42 -16.69 -8.50 -9.41
C ILE A 42 -17.38 -8.28 -10.77
N VAL A 43 -18.12 -7.17 -10.87
CA VAL A 43 -18.88 -6.79 -12.07
C VAL A 43 -17.96 -6.39 -13.22
N ASN A 44 -16.88 -5.67 -12.92
CA ASN A 44 -15.91 -5.22 -13.93
C ASN A 44 -15.10 -6.41 -14.45
N VAL A 45 -15.12 -6.63 -15.76
CA VAL A 45 -14.50 -7.79 -16.41
C VAL A 45 -12.98 -7.80 -16.26
N ASP A 46 -12.33 -6.63 -16.29
CA ASP A 46 -10.87 -6.52 -16.18
C ASP A 46 -10.42 -6.87 -14.76
N TYR A 47 -11.08 -6.31 -13.73
CA TYR A 47 -10.76 -6.63 -12.33
C TYR A 47 -11.11 -8.07 -11.96
N ARG A 48 -12.21 -8.62 -12.51
CA ARG A 48 -12.51 -10.04 -12.35
C ARG A 48 -11.42 -10.92 -12.96
N SER A 49 -10.95 -10.58 -14.16
CA SER A 49 -9.88 -11.34 -14.81
C SER A 49 -8.59 -11.30 -14.00
N TYR A 50 -8.24 -10.12 -13.46
CA TYR A 50 -7.12 -9.94 -12.54
C TYR A 50 -7.24 -10.81 -11.27
N CYS A 51 -8.39 -10.78 -10.59
CA CYS A 51 -8.66 -11.61 -9.41
C CYS A 51 -8.52 -13.12 -9.71
N LEU A 52 -9.06 -13.57 -10.84
CA LEU A 52 -8.94 -14.96 -11.28
C LEU A 52 -7.49 -15.34 -11.61
N ALA A 53 -6.69 -14.42 -12.17
CA ALA A 53 -5.27 -14.65 -12.45
C ALA A 53 -4.46 -14.85 -11.17
N LEU A 54 -4.66 -14.00 -10.14
CA LEU A 54 -4.00 -14.15 -8.84
C LEU A 54 -4.35 -15.50 -8.17
N ASN A 55 -5.58 -15.97 -8.33
CA ASN A 55 -6.00 -17.29 -7.84
C ASN A 55 -5.53 -18.49 -8.70
N SER A 56 -4.98 -18.24 -9.89
CA SER A 56 -4.56 -19.29 -10.84
C SER A 56 -3.04 -19.46 -10.94
N GLY A 57 -2.27 -18.56 -10.32
CA GLY A 57 -0.81 -18.57 -10.28
C GLY A 57 -0.16 -17.61 -11.28
N VAL A 58 1.13 -17.30 -11.06
CA VAL A 58 1.86 -16.24 -11.79
C VAL A 58 1.82 -16.36 -13.31
N LYS A 59 1.75 -17.58 -13.85
CA LYS A 59 1.67 -17.80 -15.31
C LYS A 59 0.39 -17.24 -15.93
N SER A 60 -0.69 -17.14 -15.15
CA SER A 60 -1.95 -16.56 -15.61
C SER A 60 -1.91 -15.03 -15.68
N CYS A 61 -0.90 -14.37 -15.12
CA CYS A 61 -0.74 -12.92 -15.27
C CYS A 61 -0.52 -12.51 -16.73
N ALA A 62 0.14 -13.36 -17.53
CA ALA A 62 0.38 -13.13 -18.95
C ALA A 62 -0.90 -13.19 -19.82
N ASP A 63 -2.00 -13.71 -19.28
CA ASP A 63 -3.29 -13.76 -19.97
C ASP A 63 -4.10 -12.45 -19.81
N LEU A 64 -3.61 -11.50 -19.00
CA LEU A 64 -4.28 -10.22 -18.77
C LEU A 64 -4.11 -9.29 -19.97
N SER A 65 -5.21 -8.68 -20.41
CA SER A 65 -5.20 -7.80 -21.59
C SER A 65 -4.58 -6.42 -21.35
N ASN A 66 -4.40 -6.05 -20.08
CA ASN A 66 -3.88 -4.76 -19.67
C ASN A 66 -2.46 -4.94 -19.11
N PHE A 67 -1.49 -4.32 -19.76
CA PHE A 67 -0.08 -4.37 -19.39
C PHE A 67 0.22 -3.93 -17.94
N ALA A 68 -0.52 -2.93 -17.43
CA ALA A 68 -0.38 -2.50 -16.05
C ALA A 68 -0.91 -3.56 -15.07
N GLN A 69 -2.03 -4.22 -15.40
CA GLN A 69 -2.57 -5.32 -14.60
C GLN A 69 -1.68 -6.56 -14.65
N GLU A 70 -1.08 -6.87 -15.80
CA GLU A 70 -0.08 -7.93 -15.96
C GLU A 70 1.12 -7.67 -15.04
N SER A 71 1.73 -6.47 -15.14
CA SER A 71 2.87 -6.06 -14.33
C SER A 71 2.56 -6.10 -12.83
N GLU A 72 1.41 -5.56 -12.43
CA GLU A 72 0.95 -5.58 -11.03
C GLU A 72 0.67 -7.01 -10.54
N CYS A 73 0.10 -7.88 -11.39
CA CYS A 73 -0.14 -9.28 -11.06
C CYS A 73 1.18 -10.01 -10.77
N VAL A 74 2.19 -9.82 -11.61
CA VAL A 74 3.53 -10.39 -11.39
C VAL A 74 4.18 -9.83 -10.12
N PHE A 75 4.07 -8.52 -9.90
CA PHE A 75 4.56 -7.86 -8.69
C PHE A 75 3.95 -8.42 -7.40
N ARG A 76 2.67 -8.84 -7.41
CA ARG A 76 2.05 -9.52 -6.26
C ARG A 76 2.73 -10.85 -5.95
N PHE A 77 2.99 -11.65 -6.98
CA PHE A 77 3.64 -12.95 -6.78
C PHE A 77 5.08 -12.80 -6.29
N SER A 78 5.83 -11.82 -6.79
CA SER A 78 7.22 -11.57 -6.36
C SER A 78 7.32 -11.12 -4.90
N ARG A 79 6.28 -10.49 -4.34
CA ARG A 79 6.21 -10.17 -2.90
C ARG A 79 5.90 -11.39 -2.05
N SER A 80 4.97 -12.23 -2.51
CA SER A 80 4.49 -13.40 -1.75
C SER A 80 5.47 -14.58 -1.73
N GLY A 81 6.48 -14.57 -2.60
CA GLY A 81 7.46 -15.65 -2.72
C GLY A 81 8.90 -15.13 -2.74
N ASP A 82 9.85 -16.03 -2.46
CA ASP A 82 11.28 -15.71 -2.47
C ASP A 82 11.90 -15.61 -3.89
N ASP A 83 11.08 -15.63 -4.95
CA ASP A 83 11.56 -15.63 -6.33
C ASP A 83 11.79 -14.21 -6.85
N LYS A 84 12.99 -13.69 -6.58
CA LYS A 84 13.47 -12.40 -7.11
C LYS A 84 13.43 -12.34 -8.65
N GLY A 85 13.46 -13.51 -9.32
CA GLY A 85 13.41 -13.62 -10.77
C GLY A 85 12.14 -13.02 -11.37
N LEU A 86 11.03 -13.03 -10.63
CA LEU A 86 9.76 -12.49 -11.08
C LEU A 86 9.80 -10.97 -11.32
N CYS A 87 10.69 -10.22 -10.67
CA CYS A 87 10.82 -8.80 -10.95
C CYS A 87 11.17 -8.55 -12.42
N PHE A 88 11.96 -9.41 -13.07
CA PHE A 88 12.35 -9.24 -14.48
C PHE A 88 11.20 -9.39 -15.48
N ASP A 89 10.07 -9.96 -15.05
CA ASP A 89 8.86 -10.09 -15.86
C ASP A 89 7.94 -8.86 -15.73
N ILE A 90 8.27 -7.89 -14.86
CA ILE A 90 7.53 -6.64 -14.70
C ILE A 90 7.98 -5.65 -15.77
N GLY A 91 7.07 -5.27 -16.65
CA GLY A 91 7.37 -4.37 -17.77
C GLY A 91 7.22 -2.88 -17.45
N LEU A 92 6.66 -2.52 -16.29
CA LEU A 92 6.58 -1.13 -15.82
C LEU A 92 7.80 -0.80 -14.96
N ASP A 93 8.68 0.09 -15.45
CA ASP A 93 9.93 0.49 -14.78
C ASP A 93 9.73 0.87 -13.31
N GLU A 94 8.65 1.60 -13.01
CA GLU A 94 8.33 2.03 -11.65
C GLU A 94 8.04 0.85 -10.72
N LEU A 95 7.18 -0.08 -11.15
CA LEU A 95 6.86 -1.31 -10.39
C LEU A 95 8.06 -2.26 -10.33
N TYR A 96 8.89 -2.29 -11.37
CA TYR A 96 10.12 -3.09 -11.40
C TYR A 96 11.07 -2.66 -10.29
N GLU A 97 11.37 -1.37 -10.17
CA GLU A 97 12.24 -0.89 -9.11
C GLU A 97 11.65 -1.14 -7.71
N TRP A 98 10.34 -0.94 -7.54
CA TRP A 98 9.68 -1.26 -6.28
C TRP A 98 9.72 -2.76 -5.96
N CYS A 99 9.63 -3.63 -6.97
CA CYS A 99 9.84 -5.07 -6.81
C CYS A 99 11.22 -5.37 -6.25
N LEU A 100 12.27 -4.73 -6.79
CA LEU A 100 13.63 -4.89 -6.29
C LEU A 100 13.79 -4.38 -4.86
N VAL A 101 13.22 -3.20 -4.54
CA VAL A 101 13.22 -2.64 -3.18
C VAL A 101 12.60 -3.63 -2.19
N TRP A 102 11.40 -4.13 -2.47
CA TRP A 102 10.72 -5.05 -1.56
C TRP A 102 11.41 -6.40 -1.46
N SER A 103 11.93 -6.90 -2.57
CA SER A 103 12.74 -8.12 -2.58
C SER A 103 13.97 -7.97 -1.68
N ALA A 104 14.65 -6.81 -1.73
CA ALA A 104 15.79 -6.52 -0.87
C ALA A 104 15.39 -6.44 0.61
N ILE A 105 14.35 -5.67 0.95
CA ILE A 105 13.83 -5.51 2.31
C ILE A 105 13.41 -6.86 2.90
N SER A 106 12.54 -7.61 2.21
CA SER A 106 12.02 -8.89 2.70
C SER A 106 13.10 -9.96 2.88
N SER A 107 14.17 -9.91 2.07
CA SER A 107 15.29 -10.86 2.18
C SER A 107 16.42 -10.40 3.10
N GLY A 108 16.37 -9.16 3.62
CA GLY A 108 17.47 -8.57 4.38
C GLY A 108 18.74 -8.32 3.54
N ASP A 109 18.62 -8.26 2.21
CA ASP A 109 19.72 -8.18 1.27
C ASP A 109 20.09 -6.72 0.98
N VAL A 110 21.02 -6.18 1.77
CA VAL A 110 21.52 -4.79 1.64
C VAL A 110 22.10 -4.50 0.26
N ASP A 111 22.77 -5.48 -0.36
CA ASP A 111 23.34 -5.32 -1.69
C ASP A 111 22.24 -5.26 -2.77
N GLY A 112 21.04 -5.78 -2.48
CA GLY A 112 19.86 -5.70 -3.34
C GLY A 112 19.43 -4.27 -3.66
N CYS A 113 19.67 -3.31 -2.76
CA CYS A 113 19.38 -1.89 -3.01
C CYS A 113 20.31 -1.24 -4.04
N ALA A 114 21.49 -1.82 -4.30
CA ALA A 114 22.51 -1.21 -5.17
C ALA A 114 22.15 -1.27 -6.67
N GLY A 115 21.17 -2.09 -7.05
CA GLY A 115 20.70 -2.23 -8.43
C GLY A 115 19.64 -1.22 -8.87
N LEU A 116 19.20 -0.33 -7.98
CA LEU A 116 18.18 0.68 -8.25
C LEU A 116 18.78 1.92 -8.95
N GLU A 117 18.01 2.60 -9.78
CA GLU A 117 18.43 3.85 -10.45
C GLU A 117 17.96 5.08 -9.68
N ASP A 118 16.75 5.03 -9.11
CA ASP A 118 16.17 6.13 -8.35
C ASP A 118 16.85 6.31 -6.97
N ARG A 119 17.35 7.52 -6.71
CA ARG A 119 18.07 7.83 -5.47
C ARG A 119 17.21 7.78 -4.21
N ASP A 120 15.95 8.19 -4.31
CA ASP A 120 15.06 8.20 -3.16
C ASP A 120 14.63 6.75 -2.84
N LYS A 121 14.44 5.88 -3.85
CA LYS A 121 14.26 4.43 -3.65
C LYS A 121 15.48 3.75 -3.03
N ILE A 122 16.70 4.08 -3.48
CA ILE A 122 17.96 3.60 -2.86
C ILE A 122 18.00 3.99 -1.38
N ARG A 123 17.68 5.25 -1.06
CA ARG A 123 17.69 5.75 0.33
C ARG A 123 16.64 5.05 1.17
N PHE A 124 15.42 4.93 0.68
CA PHE A 124 14.35 4.20 1.36
C PHE A 124 14.76 2.76 1.68
N CYS A 125 15.25 2.04 0.68
CA CYS A 125 15.70 0.66 0.82
C CYS A 125 16.79 0.52 1.89
N ASN A 126 17.80 1.39 1.87
CA ASN A 126 18.87 1.41 2.88
C ASN A 126 18.38 1.86 4.27
N ALA A 127 17.46 2.81 4.35
CA ALA A 127 16.89 3.30 5.60
C ALA A 127 16.13 2.20 6.32
N VAL A 128 15.30 1.44 5.61
CA VAL A 128 14.52 0.34 6.18
C VAL A 128 15.44 -0.81 6.59
N LEU A 129 16.34 -1.27 5.70
CA LEU A 129 17.27 -2.36 6.03
C LEU A 129 18.25 -2.01 7.16
N GLY A 130 18.68 -0.75 7.24
CA GLY A 130 19.59 -0.26 8.26
C GLY A 130 18.88 0.26 9.53
N LEU A 131 17.55 0.33 9.52
CA LEU A 131 16.72 1.01 10.54
C LEU A 131 17.21 2.45 10.84
N ASP A 132 17.70 3.14 9.80
CA ASP A 132 18.28 4.47 9.89
C ASP A 132 17.36 5.53 9.29
N SER A 133 16.44 6.02 10.12
CA SER A 133 15.52 7.13 9.79
C SER A 133 16.22 8.42 9.32
N SER A 134 17.51 8.64 9.59
CA SER A 134 18.20 9.85 9.14
C SER A 134 18.30 9.91 7.60
N LEU A 135 18.40 8.74 6.95
CA LEU A 135 18.42 8.62 5.49
C LEU A 135 17.11 9.05 4.82
N CYS A 136 15.98 8.97 5.54
CA CYS A 136 14.68 9.39 5.04
C CYS A 136 14.56 10.91 4.86
N THR A 137 15.19 11.68 5.75
CA THR A 137 15.07 13.15 5.78
C THR A 137 15.81 13.86 4.63
N GLU A 138 16.58 13.10 3.83
CA GLU A 138 17.26 13.61 2.64
C GLU A 138 16.44 13.49 1.34
N SER A 139 15.25 12.88 1.40
CA SER A 139 14.35 12.76 0.26
C SER A 139 13.91 14.15 -0.24
N LYS A 140 13.84 14.31 -1.57
CA LYS A 140 13.26 15.53 -2.15
C LYS A 140 11.74 15.44 -2.22
N ASP A 141 11.23 14.23 -2.37
CA ASP A 141 9.82 13.97 -2.41
C ASP A 141 9.25 13.91 -0.99
N ALA A 142 8.21 14.70 -0.80
CA ALA A 142 7.48 14.89 0.43
C ALA A 142 6.74 13.63 0.91
N GLY A 143 6.16 12.89 -0.04
CA GLY A 143 5.50 11.62 0.22
C GLY A 143 6.52 10.58 0.63
N MET A 144 7.63 10.50 -0.11
CA MET A 144 8.69 9.52 0.14
C MET A 144 9.40 9.74 1.48
N GLU A 145 9.57 10.99 1.93
CA GLU A 145 10.11 11.26 3.28
C GLU A 145 9.20 10.69 4.37
N ALA A 146 7.91 11.04 4.33
CA ALA A 146 6.94 10.57 5.33
C ALA A 146 6.80 9.04 5.29
N PHE A 147 6.82 8.47 4.08
CA PHE A 147 6.75 7.03 3.87
C PHE A 147 7.96 6.31 4.46
N CYS A 148 9.17 6.76 4.11
CA CYS A 148 10.40 6.19 4.63
C CYS A 148 10.45 6.21 6.16
N LEU A 149 10.06 7.33 6.78
CA LEU A 149 10.01 7.45 8.24
C LEU A 149 9.00 6.47 8.86
N ALA A 150 7.82 6.33 8.26
CA ALA A 150 6.81 5.38 8.73
C ALA A 150 7.27 3.92 8.55
N ALA A 151 7.91 3.57 7.45
CA ALA A 151 8.46 2.22 7.26
C ALA A 151 9.53 1.89 8.31
N VAL A 152 10.47 2.81 8.57
CA VAL A 152 11.48 2.62 9.64
C VAL A 152 10.83 2.58 11.02
N GLY A 153 9.84 3.44 11.29
CA GLY A 153 9.10 3.45 12.56
C GLY A 153 8.32 2.16 12.80
N PHE A 154 7.77 1.55 11.75
CA PHE A 154 7.05 0.29 11.83
C PHE A 154 7.97 -0.86 12.21
N GLU A 155 9.11 -1.00 11.53
CA GLU A 155 10.12 -2.02 11.85
C GLU A 155 10.71 -1.86 13.26
N LEU A 156 10.70 -0.63 13.79
CA LEU A 156 11.17 -0.32 15.14
C LEU A 156 10.07 -0.36 16.22
N ASP A 157 8.79 -0.44 15.84
CA ASP A 157 7.64 -0.19 16.72
C ASP A 157 7.77 1.16 17.47
N ASP A 158 8.20 2.21 16.76
CA ASP A 158 8.52 3.53 17.32
C ASP A 158 7.88 4.69 16.53
N ILE A 159 6.77 5.20 17.06
CA ILE A 159 6.06 6.36 16.47
C ILE A 159 6.84 7.66 16.57
N SER A 160 7.84 7.78 17.45
CA SER A 160 8.64 9.00 17.61
C SER A 160 9.54 9.26 16.39
N VAL A 161 9.74 8.26 15.52
CA VAL A 161 10.47 8.43 14.25
C VAL A 161 9.84 9.54 13.38
N CYS A 162 8.51 9.72 13.43
CA CYS A 162 7.82 10.78 12.69
C CYS A 162 8.18 12.20 13.13
N GLU A 163 8.72 12.40 14.34
CA GLU A 163 9.19 13.72 14.82
C GLU A 163 10.39 14.24 14.01
N LYS A 164 11.07 13.35 13.28
CA LYS A 164 12.24 13.69 12.45
C LYS A 164 11.85 14.31 11.10
N ALA A 165 10.58 14.28 10.73
CA ALA A 165 10.14 14.80 9.45
C ALA A 165 10.37 16.31 9.33
N SER A 166 10.83 16.75 8.15
CA SER A 166 11.30 18.10 7.87
C SER A 166 10.17 19.14 7.81
N ARG A 167 8.93 18.70 7.61
CA ARG A 167 7.73 19.54 7.51
C ARG A 167 6.56 18.92 8.23
N ARG A 168 5.74 19.78 8.84
CA ARG A 168 4.52 19.38 9.56
C ARG A 168 3.58 18.47 8.77
N GLY A 169 3.36 18.77 7.49
CA GLY A 169 2.49 17.92 6.66
C GLY A 169 3.02 16.50 6.45
N PHE A 170 4.33 16.29 6.62
CA PHE A 170 4.98 14.98 6.51
C PHE A 170 4.91 14.25 7.84
N THR A 171 5.06 14.97 8.94
CA THR A 171 4.83 14.49 10.30
C THR A 171 3.42 13.90 10.43
N ASP A 172 2.38 14.65 10.06
CA ASP A 172 0.99 14.20 10.12
C ASP A 172 0.76 12.93 9.25
N ARG A 173 1.33 12.89 8.04
CA ARG A 173 1.25 11.70 7.16
C ARG A 173 1.93 10.49 7.76
N CYS A 174 3.13 10.66 8.31
CA CYS A 174 3.88 9.60 8.96
C CYS A 174 3.09 9.02 10.14
N TYR A 175 2.47 9.86 10.96
CA TYR A 175 1.61 9.40 12.06
C TYR A 175 0.32 8.71 11.60
N VAL A 176 -0.34 9.21 10.55
CA VAL A 176 -1.50 8.52 9.94
C VAL A 176 -1.11 7.11 9.52
N LEU A 177 0.05 6.98 8.89
CA LEU A 177 0.59 5.74 8.40
C LEU A 177 0.93 4.78 9.53
N LEU A 178 1.77 5.20 10.48
CA LEU A 178 2.12 4.36 11.62
C LEU A 178 0.91 3.98 12.48
N GLY A 179 -0.03 4.89 12.67
CA GLY A 179 -1.29 4.58 13.37
C GLY A 179 -2.00 3.42 12.70
N HIS A 180 -2.17 3.49 11.38
CA HIS A 180 -2.78 2.41 10.62
C HIS A 180 -1.97 1.11 10.66
N LEU A 181 -0.65 1.17 10.53
CA LEU A 181 0.16 -0.06 10.47
C LEU A 181 0.30 -0.80 11.79
N LEU A 182 0.40 -0.04 12.88
CA LEU A 182 0.58 -0.57 14.22
C LEU A 182 -0.77 -0.81 14.92
N ASP A 183 -1.88 -0.49 14.24
CA ASP A 183 -3.22 -0.37 14.83
C ASP A 183 -3.21 0.40 16.16
N ASP A 184 -2.46 1.52 16.19
CA ASP A 184 -2.24 2.33 17.38
C ASP A 184 -2.95 3.70 17.27
N PRO A 185 -4.11 3.88 17.94
CA PRO A 185 -4.80 5.17 18.00
C PRO A 185 -3.96 6.29 18.63
N SER A 186 -2.93 5.96 19.41
CA SER A 186 -2.07 6.95 20.04
C SER A 186 -1.28 7.76 19.01
N ALA A 187 -0.90 7.15 17.88
CA ALA A 187 -0.29 7.84 16.75
C ALA A 187 -1.23 8.91 16.17
N CYS A 188 -2.52 8.61 16.04
CA CYS A 188 -3.51 9.58 15.57
C CYS A 188 -3.62 10.81 16.47
N SER A 189 -3.36 10.68 17.79
CA SER A 189 -3.39 11.81 18.72
C SER A 189 -2.27 12.83 18.48
N MET A 190 -1.22 12.43 17.75
CA MET A 190 -0.11 13.30 17.36
C MET A 190 -0.38 14.06 16.05
N VAL A 191 -1.45 13.71 15.32
CA VAL A 191 -1.83 14.36 14.07
C VAL A 191 -2.50 15.70 14.34
N GLU A 192 -1.94 16.78 13.80
CA GLU A 192 -2.47 18.13 14.05
C GLU A 192 -3.46 18.62 12.99
N ASP A 193 -3.29 18.25 11.72
CA ASP A 193 -4.26 18.57 10.66
C ASP A 193 -5.56 17.77 10.85
N ARG A 194 -6.70 18.47 10.77
CA ARG A 194 -8.01 17.89 11.06
C ARG A 194 -8.46 16.84 10.05
N ASP A 195 -8.09 16.98 8.78
CA ASP A 195 -8.47 15.98 7.77
C ASP A 195 -7.59 14.73 7.90
N TYR A 196 -6.29 14.89 8.19
CA TYR A 196 -5.43 13.73 8.50
C TYR A 196 -5.87 13.03 9.77
N LEU A 197 -6.30 13.75 10.81
CA LEU A 197 -6.79 13.14 12.05
C LEU A 197 -8.03 12.27 11.78
N LYS A 198 -8.99 12.76 10.99
CA LYS A 198 -10.17 11.98 10.60
C LYS A 198 -9.77 10.75 9.79
N LEU A 199 -8.86 10.91 8.83
CA LEU A 199 -8.33 9.81 8.03
C LEU A 199 -7.66 8.76 8.92
N CYS A 200 -6.77 9.17 9.82
CA CYS A 200 -6.08 8.27 10.76
C CYS A 200 -7.07 7.45 11.58
N ASN A 201 -8.04 8.11 12.23
CA ASN A 201 -9.04 7.40 13.04
C ASN A 201 -9.86 6.42 12.19
N ALA A 202 -10.25 6.79 10.96
CA ALA A 202 -11.00 5.91 10.08
C ALA A 202 -10.19 4.67 9.66
N LEU A 203 -8.90 4.83 9.38
CA LEU A 203 -8.00 3.74 9.03
C LEU A 203 -7.73 2.80 10.21
N VAL A 204 -7.39 3.33 11.38
CA VAL A 204 -7.14 2.55 12.60
C VAL A 204 -8.38 1.76 13.03
N ASP A 205 -9.56 2.37 12.93
CA ASP A 205 -10.81 1.70 13.29
C ASP A 205 -11.35 0.79 12.17
N SER A 206 -10.70 0.75 10.99
CA SER A 206 -11.22 0.11 9.77
C SER A 206 -12.69 0.48 9.48
N ASN A 207 -13.01 1.77 9.60
CA ASN A 207 -14.38 2.28 9.60
C ASN A 207 -14.72 3.12 8.36
N LEU A 208 -15.49 2.51 7.43
CA LEU A 208 -15.98 3.17 6.21
C LEU A 208 -16.85 4.41 6.50
N GLU A 209 -17.63 4.42 7.58
CA GLU A 209 -18.41 5.63 7.93
C GLU A 209 -17.49 6.79 8.33
N GLY A 210 -16.33 6.48 8.91
CA GLY A 210 -15.28 7.45 9.24
C GLY A 210 -14.66 8.10 7.99
N CYS A 211 -14.49 7.33 6.90
CA CYS A 211 -13.98 7.83 5.62
C CYS A 211 -14.86 8.96 5.06
N GLY A 212 -16.18 8.85 5.19
CA GLY A 212 -17.13 9.90 4.79
C GLY A 212 -17.02 11.22 5.58
N LEU A 213 -16.26 11.26 6.69
CA LEU A 213 -16.01 12.49 7.45
C LEU A 213 -14.84 13.31 6.90
N VAL A 214 -13.99 12.71 6.06
CA VAL A 214 -12.82 13.37 5.47
C VAL A 214 -13.27 14.42 4.45
N SER A 215 -12.73 15.64 4.53
CA SER A 215 -13.28 16.77 3.75
C SER A 215 -12.86 16.75 2.28
N ARG A 216 -11.78 16.04 1.93
CA ARG A 216 -11.20 16.02 0.58
C ARG A 216 -11.67 14.79 -0.18
N PRO A 217 -12.37 14.92 -1.32
CA PRO A 217 -12.92 13.76 -2.04
C PRO A 217 -11.88 12.69 -2.41
N SER A 218 -10.68 13.08 -2.87
CA SER A 218 -9.62 12.12 -3.18
C SER A 218 -9.11 11.34 -1.98
N TRP A 219 -9.29 11.88 -0.76
CA TRP A 219 -8.90 11.21 0.48
C TRP A 219 -10.00 10.29 0.99
N VAL A 220 -11.26 10.57 0.65
CA VAL A 220 -12.38 9.65 0.89
C VAL A 220 -12.16 8.37 0.08
N ASP A 221 -11.93 8.51 -1.23
CA ASP A 221 -11.64 7.40 -2.13
C ASP A 221 -10.44 6.56 -1.65
N LEU A 222 -9.36 7.21 -1.19
CA LEU A 222 -8.20 6.56 -0.59
C LEU A 222 -8.55 5.80 0.69
N CYS A 223 -9.32 6.45 1.59
CA CYS A 223 -9.73 5.86 2.86
C CYS A 223 -10.61 4.63 2.63
N ASP A 224 -11.61 4.74 1.75
CA ASP A 224 -12.49 3.63 1.40
C ASP A 224 -11.71 2.46 0.82
N SER A 225 -10.72 2.75 -0.04
CA SER A 225 -9.80 1.73 -0.59
C SER A 225 -9.00 1.01 0.49
N ALA A 226 -8.35 1.77 1.37
CA ALA A 226 -7.54 1.22 2.45
C ALA A 226 -8.38 0.42 3.46
N VAL A 227 -9.54 0.96 3.89
CA VAL A 227 -10.45 0.24 4.80
C VAL A 227 -11.01 -1.03 4.13
N ALA A 228 -11.41 -0.96 2.86
CA ALA A 228 -11.88 -2.14 2.12
C ALA A 228 -10.82 -3.25 2.11
N TYR A 229 -9.56 -2.87 1.95
CA TYR A 229 -8.44 -3.80 2.03
C TYR A 229 -8.24 -4.39 3.43
N SER A 230 -8.22 -3.55 4.48
CA SER A 230 -8.04 -4.00 5.87
C SER A 230 -9.14 -4.98 6.31
N LEU A 231 -10.36 -4.86 5.76
CA LEU A 231 -11.43 -5.82 6.01
C LEU A 231 -11.08 -7.25 5.58
N VAL A 232 -10.24 -7.44 4.54
CA VAL A 232 -10.01 -8.74 3.91
C VAL A 232 -8.65 -9.37 4.15
N GLU A 233 -7.62 -8.62 4.55
CA GLU A 233 -6.32 -9.23 4.90
C GLU A 233 -6.28 -9.65 6.39
N GLY A 234 -7.04 -8.96 7.25
CA GLY A 234 -6.78 -8.99 8.69
C GLY A 234 -5.43 -8.33 9.01
N ASP A 235 -5.23 -7.96 10.27
CA ASP A 235 -4.19 -7.05 10.81
C ASP A 235 -2.70 -7.40 10.52
N GLY A 236 -2.39 -8.33 9.61
CA GLY A 236 -1.07 -8.97 9.46
C GLY A 236 -0.23 -8.56 8.27
N GLY A 237 -0.68 -7.64 7.41
CA GLY A 237 0.04 -7.28 6.19
C GLY A 237 -0.08 -5.81 5.85
N VAL A 238 1.08 -5.17 5.70
CA VAL A 238 1.16 -3.82 5.17
C VAL A 238 1.38 -3.96 3.67
N GLU A 239 0.38 -3.67 2.84
CA GLU A 239 0.58 -3.70 1.38
C GLU A 239 1.21 -2.38 0.86
N PRO A 240 2.33 -2.45 0.13
CA PRO A 240 3.09 -1.33 -0.45
C PRO A 240 2.28 -0.31 -1.25
N TRP A 241 1.10 -0.66 -1.75
CA TRP A 241 0.28 0.29 -2.52
C TRP A 241 -0.62 1.19 -1.67
N VAL A 242 -0.89 0.90 -0.39
CA VAL A 242 -1.50 1.90 0.52
C VAL A 242 -0.58 3.12 0.56
N TRP A 243 0.72 2.87 0.47
CA TRP A 243 1.81 3.84 0.41
C TRP A 243 1.95 4.52 -0.94
N PHE A 244 1.87 3.74 -2.02
CA PHE A 244 1.86 4.24 -3.40
C PHE A 244 0.63 5.12 -3.70
N MET A 245 -0.52 4.80 -3.11
CA MET A 245 -1.74 5.62 -3.16
C MET A 245 -1.60 6.92 -2.35
N LEU A 246 -0.77 6.96 -1.30
CA LEU A 246 -0.46 8.17 -0.55
C LEU A 246 0.58 9.07 -1.26
N GLU A 247 1.49 8.49 -2.04
CA GLU A 247 2.42 9.22 -2.91
C GLU A 247 1.69 9.91 -4.07
N SER A 248 0.67 9.28 -4.66
CA SER A 248 -0.15 9.84 -5.75
C SER A 248 -1.14 10.94 -5.31
N MET A 249 -1.09 11.40 -4.06
CA MET A 249 -1.88 12.53 -3.55
C MET A 249 -1.29 13.92 -3.91
N TYR A 250 -0.40 13.98 -4.92
CA TYR A 250 0.25 15.19 -5.44
C TYR A 250 0.02 15.34 -6.94
#